data_AF-A0A157SVM3-F1
#
_entry.id   AF-A0A157SVM3-F1
#
_cell.length_a   1.000
_cell.length_b   1.000
_cell.length_c   1.000
_cell.angle_alpha   90.00
_cell.angle_beta   90.00
_cell.angle_gamma   90.00
#
_symmetry.space_group_name_H-M   'P 1'
#
loop_
_entity.id
_entity.type
_entity.pdbx_description
1 polymer ?
#
loop_
_entity_poly.entity_id
_entity_poly.type
_entity_poly.pdbx_seq_one_letter_code
_entity_poly.pdbx_strand_id
1 'polypeptide(L)'
;MSNMCPKFRGMTGPPLAVLVMMGASSIACAKTPADVSRGDLLRTHPVVQYPRGAIDQANRGAPPGGPASCDVEVIDAAYRSIGVRGEPAILSAALYMPRNCRPLERGAGVPSRTPLLASAPGTQSKRSVRASQAAASDPVLSTFAAHGYAVVVPDYLGLGGSTYPYHPYLHADSEASAVVDAILAAQEYLRDDRRNWSGITLLMGYSQGGHAAMAAQREIERRYLDRIPLAASAPMAGPYALQQTFLQAWAGRTNGQPNVLAPQLLAYTVVSYEHVYGDIYHTPADVFRMPYAQQIESWYPGASTLGGLRSKFPADGNMDTLRQPAFAADFQDNPGNTLRRRLAANDLLNWTPRIPTALCGSSKDAIVDYANSRAAYAVFKQHGAPVQLLDVADEVPGEAPGAAHHTTYGAPLCYARVKAQVFDPLLDAAARRIARRKRHL
;
A
#
# COMPACT_ATOMS: atom_id res chain seq x y z
N MET A 1 53.72 7.05 3.95
CA MET A 1 54.22 8.38 4.35
C MET A 1 53.53 8.76 5.64
N SER A 2 54.27 9.27 6.62
CA SER A 2 53.78 9.53 7.98
C SER A 2 53.56 11.03 8.21
N ASN A 3 52.72 11.38 9.19
CA ASN A 3 52.89 12.43 10.22
C ASN A 3 51.56 12.56 10.98
N MET A 4 51.43 12.17 12.27
CA MET A 4 52.08 12.68 13.50
C MET A 4 51.53 14.05 13.96
N CYS A 5 50.77 14.02 15.06
CA CYS A 5 50.42 15.22 15.84
C CYS A 5 51.58 15.64 16.75
N PRO A 6 51.80 16.95 16.99
CA PRO A 6 52.73 17.45 18.00
C PRO A 6 52.14 17.37 19.43
N LYS A 7 53.03 17.27 20.43
CA LYS A 7 52.74 17.56 21.85
C LYS A 7 53.54 18.80 22.28
N PHE A 8 53.02 19.59 23.21
CA PHE A 8 53.77 20.58 23.98
C PHE A 8 53.52 20.40 25.50
N ARG A 9 54.39 20.96 26.35
CA ARG A 9 54.53 20.55 27.76
C ARG A 9 55.01 21.71 28.67
N GLY A 10 54.39 21.89 29.84
CA GLY A 10 54.75 22.88 30.87
C GLY A 10 54.27 24.32 30.57
N MET A 11 54.19 25.29 31.51
CA MET A 11 54.42 25.36 32.98
C MET A 11 53.97 26.77 33.45
N THR A 12 53.52 27.11 34.68
CA THR A 12 52.99 26.41 35.88
C THR A 12 52.39 27.47 36.85
N GLY A 13 51.30 27.20 37.59
CA GLY A 13 50.80 28.12 38.63
C GLY A 13 49.39 27.80 39.20
N PRO A 14 49.16 27.86 40.53
CA PRO A 14 47.84 27.66 41.18
C PRO A 14 47.35 28.91 41.96
N PRO A 15 46.16 28.89 42.60
CA PRO A 15 44.88 28.36 42.13
C PRO A 15 43.72 29.39 42.29
N LEU A 16 42.62 29.21 41.57
CA LEU A 16 41.31 29.71 42.02
C LEU A 16 40.22 28.72 41.63
N ALA A 17 39.41 28.28 42.59
CA ALA A 17 38.40 27.25 42.38
C ALA A 17 37.07 27.85 41.91
N VAL A 18 36.61 27.45 40.73
CA VAL A 18 35.23 27.67 40.27
C VAL A 18 34.64 26.31 39.91
N LEU A 19 33.74 25.80 40.75
CA LEU A 19 33.12 24.48 40.60
C LEU A 19 32.01 24.52 39.54
N VAL A 20 32.36 24.60 38.26
CA VAL A 20 31.40 24.46 37.16
C VAL A 20 31.02 22.98 37.01
N MET A 21 29.82 22.62 37.46
CA MET A 21 29.22 21.32 37.18
C MET A 21 28.85 21.22 35.69
N MET A 22 29.81 20.83 34.85
CA MET A 22 29.53 20.42 33.48
C MET A 22 28.77 19.09 33.49
N GLY A 23 27.45 19.16 33.42
CA GLY A 23 26.62 18.00 33.11
C GLY A 23 27.03 17.42 31.76
N ALA A 24 27.28 16.11 31.71
CA ALA A 24 27.72 15.41 30.51
C ALA A 24 26.56 15.21 29.52
N SER A 25 26.13 16.31 28.88
CA SER A 25 25.24 16.26 27.72
C SER A 25 25.92 15.48 26.60
N SER A 26 25.47 14.26 26.36
CA SER A 26 25.90 13.43 25.23
C SER A 26 25.43 14.07 23.92
N ILE A 27 26.29 14.89 23.32
CA ILE A 27 26.04 15.50 22.01
C ILE A 27 25.98 14.39 20.97
N ALA A 28 24.77 13.98 20.62
CA ALA A 28 24.53 13.14 19.46
C ALA A 28 25.05 13.87 18.22
N CYS A 29 25.90 13.22 17.43
CA CYS A 29 26.38 13.78 16.17
C CYS A 29 25.18 14.01 15.25
N ALA A 30 24.88 15.28 14.96
CA ALA A 30 23.86 15.64 13.99
C ALA A 30 24.27 15.09 12.61
N LYS A 31 23.47 14.19 12.05
CA LYS A 31 23.64 13.73 10.67
C LYS A 31 23.64 14.93 9.73
N THR A 32 24.54 14.94 8.76
CA THR A 32 24.58 15.99 7.74
C THR A 32 23.34 15.93 6.83
N PRO A 33 22.88 17.06 6.26
CA PRO A 33 21.65 17.10 5.45
C PRO A 33 21.64 16.23 4.18
N ALA A 34 22.75 15.58 3.83
CA ALA A 34 22.86 14.67 2.70
C ALA A 34 22.47 13.21 3.02
N ASP A 35 22.37 12.82 4.30
CA ASP A 35 21.99 11.46 4.74
C ASP A 35 20.54 11.42 5.28
N VAL A 36 19.59 11.89 4.47
CA VAL A 36 18.16 11.77 4.75
C VAL A 36 17.70 10.38 4.31
N SER A 37 17.96 9.38 5.14
CA SER A 37 17.60 7.99 4.84
C SER A 37 16.08 7.83 4.67
N ARG A 38 15.71 7.26 3.52
CA ARG A 38 14.33 6.87 3.19
C ARG A 38 13.91 5.67 4.05
N GLY A 39 12.71 5.76 4.61
CA GLY A 39 12.17 4.77 5.52
C GLY A 39 12.51 4.98 6.99
N ASP A 40 13.23 6.05 7.38
CA ASP A 40 13.48 6.37 8.78
C ASP A 40 12.16 6.68 9.51
N LEU A 41 11.92 6.02 10.64
CA LEU A 41 10.76 6.21 11.50
C LEU A 41 10.91 7.49 12.35
N LEU A 42 9.99 8.44 12.20
CA LEU A 42 10.06 9.75 12.86
C LEU A 42 9.34 9.80 14.22
N ARG A 43 8.20 9.12 14.33
CA ARG A 43 7.36 9.04 15.54
C ARG A 43 6.36 7.90 15.44
N THR A 44 5.91 7.42 16.61
CA THR A 44 4.77 6.51 16.74
C THR A 44 3.88 6.91 17.91
N HIS A 45 2.56 6.79 17.75
CA HIS A 45 1.57 7.07 18.77
C HIS A 45 0.50 5.96 18.79
N PRO A 46 0.37 5.18 19.88
CA PRO A 46 -0.73 4.23 20.04
C PRO A 46 -2.09 4.94 20.00
N VAL A 47 -3.02 4.43 19.20
CA VAL A 47 -4.35 5.03 18.98
C VAL A 47 -5.43 4.24 19.72
N VAL A 48 -5.43 2.91 19.59
CA VAL A 48 -6.43 2.02 20.19
C VAL A 48 -5.88 0.61 20.31
N GLN A 49 -6.34 -0.15 21.31
CA GLN A 49 -6.12 -1.59 21.40
C GLN A 49 -7.48 -2.32 21.39
N TYR A 50 -7.66 -3.25 20.45
CA TYR A 50 -8.84 -4.09 20.32
C TYR A 50 -8.56 -5.48 20.92
N PRO A 51 -9.26 -5.88 22.01
CA PRO A 51 -9.24 -7.25 22.48
C PRO A 51 -9.90 -8.20 21.47
N ARG A 52 -9.45 -9.46 21.39
CA ARG A 52 -10.03 -10.49 20.51
C ARG A 52 -11.55 -10.49 20.46
N GLY A 53 -12.20 -10.53 21.62
CA GLY A 53 -13.67 -10.59 21.71
C GLY A 53 -14.38 -9.39 21.07
N ALA A 54 -13.73 -8.22 20.99
CA ALA A 54 -14.26 -7.07 20.26
C ALA A 54 -14.09 -7.23 18.74
N ILE A 55 -12.99 -7.85 18.29
CA ILE A 55 -12.75 -8.21 16.88
C ILE A 55 -13.76 -9.30 16.46
N ASP A 56 -13.89 -10.38 17.24
CA ASP A 56 -14.88 -11.46 17.04
C ASP A 56 -16.32 -10.92 17.01
N GLN A 57 -16.65 -9.96 17.89
CA GLN A 57 -17.95 -9.30 17.92
C GLN A 57 -18.19 -8.39 16.71
N ALA A 58 -17.16 -7.70 16.22
CA ALA A 58 -17.25 -6.81 15.07
C ALA A 58 -17.31 -7.56 13.71
N ASN A 59 -16.85 -8.82 13.68
CA ASN A 59 -16.78 -9.64 12.47
C ASN A 59 -17.65 -10.92 12.58
N ARG A 60 -18.79 -10.87 13.30
CA ARG A 60 -19.72 -12.01 13.42
C ARG A 60 -20.30 -12.40 12.07
N GLY A 61 -20.14 -13.67 11.69
CA GLY A 61 -20.68 -14.23 10.44
C GLY A 61 -19.63 -14.91 9.53
N ALA A 62 -18.69 -15.66 10.12
CA ALA A 62 -17.52 -16.26 9.47
C ALA A 62 -16.43 -15.25 9.03
N PRO A 63 -15.63 -14.72 9.99
CA PRO A 63 -14.46 -13.90 9.66
C PRO A 63 -13.41 -14.69 8.86
N PRO A 64 -12.76 -14.10 7.85
CA PRO A 64 -11.61 -14.68 7.17
C PRO A 64 -10.49 -15.06 8.16
N GLY A 65 -10.15 -16.35 8.24
CA GLY A 65 -9.16 -16.88 9.18
C GLY A 65 -9.72 -17.46 10.49
N GLY A 66 -11.02 -17.28 10.76
CA GLY A 66 -11.67 -17.78 11.97
C GLY A 66 -11.55 -16.84 13.18
N PRO A 67 -11.77 -17.33 14.41
CA PRO A 67 -11.76 -16.49 15.61
C PRO A 67 -10.40 -15.84 15.89
N ALA A 68 -10.44 -14.60 16.40
CA ALA A 68 -9.27 -13.79 16.70
C ALA A 68 -8.34 -14.50 17.71
N SER A 69 -7.08 -14.68 17.32
CA SER A 69 -6.05 -15.37 18.12
C SER A 69 -5.21 -14.41 18.97
N CYS A 70 -5.08 -13.16 18.53
CA CYS A 70 -4.36 -12.06 19.18
C CYS A 70 -5.29 -10.86 19.42
N ASP A 71 -5.03 -10.11 20.49
CA ASP A 71 -5.51 -8.73 20.59
C ASP A 71 -4.69 -7.88 19.59
N VAL A 72 -5.17 -6.72 19.14
CA VAL A 72 -4.44 -5.87 18.19
C VAL A 72 -4.31 -4.44 18.71
N GLU A 73 -3.09 -3.92 18.75
CA GLU A 73 -2.80 -2.50 18.99
C GLU A 73 -2.62 -1.77 17.65
N VAL A 74 -3.38 -0.71 17.43
CA VAL A 74 -3.29 0.18 16.27
C VAL A 74 -2.48 1.41 16.64
N ILE A 75 -1.49 1.74 15.82
CA ILE A 75 -0.51 2.80 16.10
C ILE A 75 -0.40 3.70 14.87
N ASP A 76 -0.49 5.02 15.07
CA ASP A 76 -0.16 6.03 14.05
C ASP A 76 1.36 6.18 13.98
N ALA A 77 1.95 5.94 12.81
CA ALA A 77 3.37 6.11 12.56
C ALA A 77 3.58 7.20 11.50
N ALA A 78 4.66 7.98 11.63
CA ALA A 78 5.13 8.88 10.58
C ALA A 78 6.60 8.57 10.23
N TYR A 79 6.94 8.66 8.95
CA TYR A 79 8.25 8.25 8.42
C TYR A 79 8.72 9.17 7.29
N ARG A 80 10.03 9.11 7.00
CA ARG A 80 10.66 9.82 5.88
C ARG A 80 10.45 9.07 4.57
N SER A 81 10.04 9.78 3.53
CA SER A 81 9.98 9.28 2.15
C SER A 81 10.29 10.41 1.16
N ILE A 82 9.88 10.25 -0.10
CA ILE A 82 10.10 11.21 -1.20
C ILE A 82 8.81 11.47 -1.99
N GLY A 83 8.71 12.69 -2.54
CA GLY A 83 7.73 13.08 -3.55
C GLY A 83 8.08 12.57 -4.95
N VAL A 84 7.26 12.95 -5.94
CA VAL A 84 7.34 12.40 -7.31
C VAL A 84 8.57 12.85 -8.10
N ARG A 85 9.31 13.86 -7.64
CA ARG A 85 10.59 14.32 -8.21
C ARG A 85 11.78 13.96 -7.31
N GLY A 86 11.58 13.10 -6.30
CA GLY A 86 12.61 12.73 -5.33
C GLY A 86 12.81 13.74 -4.20
N GLU A 87 11.98 14.78 -4.11
CA GLU A 87 12.06 15.78 -3.05
C GLU A 87 11.67 15.18 -1.68
N PRO A 88 12.30 15.55 -0.55
CA PRO A 88 11.97 14.95 0.75
C PRO A 88 10.50 15.16 1.16
N ALA A 89 9.84 14.09 1.59
CA ALA A 89 8.46 14.12 2.06
C ALA A 89 8.32 13.42 3.42
N ILE A 90 7.28 13.80 4.18
CA ILE A 90 6.81 13.05 5.34
C ILE A 90 5.49 12.39 4.98
N LEU A 91 5.36 11.10 5.32
CA LEU A 91 4.16 10.29 5.15
C LEU A 91 3.76 9.69 6.50
N SER A 92 2.56 9.13 6.56
CA SER A 92 2.09 8.33 7.68
C SER A 92 1.63 6.93 7.24
N ALA A 93 1.56 6.05 8.23
CA ALA A 93 1.07 4.70 8.10
C ALA A 93 0.39 4.28 9.42
N ALA A 94 -0.48 3.28 9.35
CA ALA A 94 -0.81 2.48 10.52
C ALA A 94 0.19 1.34 10.72
N LEU A 95 0.46 1.02 11.97
CA LEU A 95 1.01 -0.28 12.38
C LEU A 95 -0.07 -1.02 13.17
N TYR A 96 -0.48 -2.20 12.71
CA TYR A 96 -1.38 -3.10 13.45
C TYR A 96 -0.54 -4.20 14.10
N MET A 97 -0.29 -4.07 15.40
CA MET A 97 0.63 -4.92 16.15
C MET A 97 -0.12 -6.01 16.94
N PRO A 98 0.18 -7.30 16.74
CA PRO A 98 -0.46 -8.38 17.49
C PRO A 98 0.05 -8.38 18.94
N ARG A 99 -0.88 -8.46 19.90
CA ARG A 99 -0.63 -8.46 21.35
C ARG A 99 -1.32 -9.66 22.01
N ASN A 100 -0.76 -10.10 23.14
CA ASN A 100 -1.36 -11.09 24.05
C ASN A 100 -1.82 -12.41 23.39
N CYS A 101 -1.24 -12.84 22.27
CA CYS A 101 -1.71 -13.97 21.46
C CYS A 101 -1.90 -15.25 22.29
N ARG A 102 -2.99 -16.00 22.03
CA ARG A 102 -3.25 -17.28 22.70
C ARG A 102 -2.17 -18.30 22.31
N PRO A 103 -1.57 -19.02 23.28
CA PRO A 103 -0.85 -20.25 23.00
C PRO A 103 -1.76 -21.25 22.28
N LEU A 104 -1.19 -22.05 21.38
CA LEU A 104 -1.96 -22.86 20.45
C LEU A 104 -2.40 -24.19 21.04
N GLU A 105 -3.69 -24.51 20.89
CA GLU A 105 -4.09 -25.90 20.67
C GLU A 105 -3.78 -26.29 19.21
N ARG A 106 -3.56 -27.59 18.97
CA ARG A 106 -2.82 -28.06 17.78
C ARG A 106 -3.70 -27.99 16.52
N GLY A 107 -3.30 -27.20 15.51
CA GLY A 107 -3.84 -27.34 14.15
C GLY A 107 -3.66 -26.14 13.22
N ALA A 108 -4.02 -24.94 13.68
CA ALA A 108 -3.98 -23.70 12.88
C ALA A 108 -3.15 -22.65 13.63
N GLY A 109 -2.01 -22.24 13.06
CA GLY A 109 -0.93 -21.61 13.82
C GLY A 109 -0.87 -20.09 13.77
N VAL A 110 -0.85 -19.44 14.94
CA VAL A 110 -0.18 -18.14 15.12
C VAL A 110 1.33 -18.33 14.90
N PRO A 111 2.00 -17.54 14.05
CA PRO A 111 3.44 -17.66 13.84
C PRO A 111 4.25 -17.49 15.14
N SER A 112 5.18 -18.42 15.41
CA SER A 112 6.06 -18.38 16.60
C SER A 112 7.05 -17.21 16.60
N ARG A 113 7.20 -16.54 15.46
CA ARG A 113 7.75 -15.20 15.29
C ARG A 113 6.87 -14.42 14.33
N THR A 114 6.60 -13.17 14.65
CA THR A 114 5.67 -12.31 13.92
C THR A 114 6.23 -11.92 12.54
N PRO A 115 5.58 -12.25 11.41
CA PRO A 115 5.94 -11.73 10.09
C PRO A 115 5.47 -10.28 9.94
N LEU A 116 6.15 -9.52 9.09
CA LEU A 116 5.68 -8.20 8.64
C LEU A 116 4.88 -8.35 7.34
N LEU A 117 3.64 -7.89 7.33
CA LEU A 117 2.82 -7.74 6.13
C LEU A 117 2.68 -6.26 5.79
N ALA A 118 3.10 -5.85 4.60
CA ALA A 118 2.70 -4.58 4.03
C ALA A 118 1.37 -4.76 3.28
N SER A 119 0.40 -3.91 3.59
CA SER A 119 -0.91 -3.90 2.95
C SER A 119 -1.18 -2.54 2.34
N ALA A 120 -0.96 -2.40 1.04
CA ALA A 120 -1.21 -1.18 0.29
C ALA A 120 -2.74 -0.96 0.11
N PRO A 121 -3.32 0.16 0.59
CA PRO A 121 -4.78 0.36 0.56
C PRO A 121 -5.33 0.74 -0.82
N GLY A 122 -6.64 0.52 -0.99
CA GLY A 122 -7.41 0.94 -2.17
C GLY A 122 -7.63 2.45 -2.28
N THR A 123 -8.47 2.86 -3.22
CA THR A 123 -8.69 4.28 -3.58
C THR A 123 -9.28 5.11 -2.43
N GLN A 124 -8.52 6.09 -1.94
CA GLN A 124 -8.97 7.08 -0.95
C GLN A 124 -8.90 8.49 -1.54
N SER A 125 -10.02 9.21 -1.54
CA SER A 125 -10.12 10.60 -2.00
C SER A 125 -10.29 11.62 -0.87
N LYS A 126 -10.61 11.17 0.36
CA LYS A 126 -10.70 12.05 1.53
C LYS A 126 -9.32 12.20 2.17
N ARG A 127 -8.71 13.37 2.01
CA ARG A 127 -7.36 13.69 2.50
C ARG A 127 -7.14 13.35 3.96
N SER A 128 -8.13 13.58 4.82
CA SER A 128 -7.99 13.43 6.28
C SER A 128 -8.18 12.00 6.81
N VAL A 129 -8.42 11.01 5.95
CA VAL A 129 -8.55 9.61 6.39
C VAL A 129 -7.16 9.02 6.58
N ARG A 130 -6.95 8.34 7.71
CA ARG A 130 -5.74 7.59 8.01
C ARG A 130 -6.07 6.12 8.22
N ALA A 131 -5.18 5.22 7.82
CA ALA A 131 -5.25 3.81 8.19
C ALA A 131 -5.22 3.61 9.72
N SER A 132 -4.64 4.55 10.48
CA SER A 132 -4.63 4.52 11.95
C SER A 132 -6.01 4.76 12.60
N GLN A 133 -7.03 5.08 11.79
CA GLN A 133 -8.44 5.18 12.19
C GLN A 133 -9.25 3.88 11.94
N ALA A 134 -8.57 2.76 11.63
CA ALA A 134 -9.20 1.47 11.37
C ALA A 134 -10.02 0.94 12.57
N ALA A 135 -11.20 0.39 12.27
CA ALA A 135 -12.07 -0.23 13.26
C ALA A 135 -11.69 -1.70 13.53
N ALA A 136 -12.26 -2.30 14.57
CA ALA A 136 -12.14 -3.74 14.84
C ALA A 136 -12.70 -4.64 13.72
N SER A 137 -13.52 -4.10 12.82
CA SER A 137 -14.03 -4.74 11.60
C SER A 137 -13.23 -4.41 10.33
N ASP A 138 -12.08 -3.74 10.43
CA ASP A 138 -11.19 -3.57 9.28
C ASP A 138 -10.70 -4.94 8.79
N PRO A 139 -10.88 -5.29 7.49
CA PRO A 139 -10.63 -6.64 7.01
C PRO A 139 -9.14 -7.00 6.96
N VAL A 140 -8.22 -6.04 7.01
CA VAL A 140 -6.78 -6.33 7.11
C VAL A 140 -6.42 -6.62 8.57
N LEU A 141 -6.97 -5.83 9.50
CA LEU A 141 -6.81 -6.02 10.94
C LEU A 141 -7.39 -7.37 11.39
N SER A 142 -8.62 -7.71 11.00
CA SER A 142 -9.28 -8.95 11.42
C SER A 142 -8.68 -10.19 10.74
N THR A 143 -8.37 -10.15 9.43
CA THR A 143 -7.83 -11.32 8.71
C THR A 143 -6.37 -11.64 9.07
N PHE A 144 -5.53 -10.62 9.35
CA PHE A 144 -4.09 -10.82 9.51
C PHE A 144 -3.57 -10.44 10.90
N ALA A 145 -3.84 -9.22 11.38
CA ALA A 145 -3.27 -8.76 12.65
C ALA A 145 -3.81 -9.57 13.85
N ALA A 146 -5.11 -9.87 13.85
CA ALA A 146 -5.73 -10.75 14.85
C ALA A 146 -5.23 -12.21 14.80
N HIS A 147 -4.48 -12.60 13.77
CA HIS A 147 -3.87 -13.93 13.61
C HIS A 147 -2.33 -13.91 13.71
N GLY A 148 -1.75 -12.83 14.26
CA GLY A 148 -0.33 -12.79 14.64
C GLY A 148 0.63 -12.25 13.57
N TYR A 149 0.12 -11.61 12.52
CA TYR A 149 0.90 -10.82 11.58
C TYR A 149 1.09 -9.40 12.14
N ALA A 150 2.30 -8.83 12.09
CA ALA A 150 2.46 -7.39 12.21
C ALA A 150 2.13 -6.77 10.86
N VAL A 151 1.20 -5.81 10.80
CA VAL A 151 0.81 -5.17 9.54
C VAL A 151 1.30 -3.72 9.51
N VAL A 152 1.77 -3.28 8.35
CA VAL A 152 1.91 -1.85 8.01
C VAL A 152 0.98 -1.48 6.86
N VAL A 153 0.25 -0.37 7.02
CA VAL A 153 -0.68 0.17 6.03
C VAL A 153 -0.29 1.63 5.76
N PRO A 154 0.39 1.98 4.65
CA PRO A 154 0.73 3.35 4.32
C PRO A 154 -0.50 4.16 3.92
N ASP A 155 -0.56 5.43 4.30
CA ASP A 155 -1.60 6.34 3.82
C ASP A 155 -1.36 6.84 2.37
N TYR A 156 -0.13 6.66 1.85
CA TYR A 156 0.44 7.29 0.65
C TYR A 156 0.73 8.80 0.79
N LEU A 157 1.32 9.39 -0.27
CA LEU A 157 1.60 10.83 -0.38
C LEU A 157 0.30 11.65 -0.39
N GLY A 158 0.25 12.74 0.36
CA GLY A 158 -0.84 13.72 0.33
C GLY A 158 -2.17 13.26 0.93
N LEU A 159 -2.20 12.09 1.58
CA LEU A 159 -3.30 11.58 2.39
C LEU A 159 -2.86 11.42 3.86
N GLY A 160 -3.84 11.22 4.74
CA GLY A 160 -3.66 10.91 6.15
C GLY A 160 -2.94 11.99 6.95
N GLY A 161 -1.67 11.74 7.25
CA GLY A 161 -0.74 12.65 7.92
C GLY A 161 0.45 13.05 7.05
N SER A 162 0.41 12.78 5.74
CA SER A 162 1.44 13.21 4.80
C SER A 162 1.45 14.73 4.60
N THR A 163 2.63 15.30 4.42
CA THR A 163 2.85 16.73 4.14
C THR A 163 2.77 17.08 2.66
N TYR A 164 2.50 16.13 1.76
CA TYR A 164 2.56 16.34 0.31
C TYR A 164 1.30 17.07 -0.22
N PRO A 165 1.41 17.98 -1.21
CA PRO A 165 0.30 18.84 -1.61
C PRO A 165 -0.86 18.12 -2.32
N TYR A 166 -0.63 16.94 -2.92
CA TYR A 166 -1.65 16.13 -3.61
C TYR A 166 -1.36 14.63 -3.48
N HIS A 167 -2.29 13.78 -3.92
CA HIS A 167 -2.08 12.32 -3.98
C HIS A 167 -1.75 11.88 -5.43
N PRO A 168 -0.57 11.31 -5.70
CA PRO A 168 -0.21 10.69 -6.98
C PRO A 168 -0.96 9.37 -7.25
N TYR A 169 -2.27 9.47 -7.47
CA TYR A 169 -3.17 8.33 -7.74
C TYR A 169 -2.73 7.57 -9.00
N LEU A 170 -2.48 6.26 -8.86
CA LEU A 170 -1.98 5.36 -9.91
C LEU A 170 -0.65 5.83 -10.54
N HIS A 171 0.21 6.47 -9.75
CA HIS A 171 1.59 6.78 -10.13
C HIS A 171 2.56 5.76 -9.50
N ALA A 172 2.97 4.78 -10.31
CA ALA A 172 3.63 3.55 -9.89
C ALA A 172 4.88 3.78 -9.03
N ASP A 173 5.77 4.68 -9.43
CA ASP A 173 7.05 4.86 -8.75
C ASP A 173 6.91 5.56 -7.38
N SER A 174 5.86 6.35 -7.15
CA SER A 174 5.58 6.97 -5.85
C SER A 174 4.65 6.16 -4.94
N GLU A 175 3.77 5.33 -5.52
CA GLU A 175 3.10 4.28 -4.75
C GLU A 175 4.15 3.26 -4.25
N ALA A 176 5.11 2.89 -5.10
CA ALA A 176 6.23 2.03 -4.72
C ALA A 176 7.10 2.67 -3.63
N SER A 177 7.50 3.96 -3.75
CA SER A 177 8.33 4.61 -2.72
C SER A 177 7.62 4.66 -1.36
N ALA A 178 6.33 5.00 -1.33
CA ALA A 178 5.54 5.05 -0.10
C ALA A 178 5.44 3.67 0.59
N VAL A 179 5.17 2.61 -0.17
CA VAL A 179 5.08 1.24 0.37
C VAL A 179 6.45 0.71 0.83
N VAL A 180 7.52 0.94 0.05
CA VAL A 180 8.90 0.54 0.43
C VAL A 180 9.35 1.25 1.71
N ASP A 181 9.12 2.55 1.81
CA ASP A 181 9.59 3.33 2.95
C ASP A 181 8.76 3.03 4.21
N ALA A 182 7.47 2.73 4.07
CA ALA A 182 6.63 2.22 5.15
C ALA A 182 7.09 0.83 5.65
N ILE A 183 7.51 -0.07 4.75
CA ILE A 183 8.12 -1.36 5.15
C ILE A 183 9.38 -1.12 5.98
N LEU A 184 10.26 -0.23 5.53
CA LEU A 184 11.51 0.07 6.24
C LEU A 184 11.25 0.66 7.64
N ALA A 185 10.30 1.61 7.76
CA ALA A 185 9.90 2.19 9.04
C ALA A 185 9.23 1.17 9.98
N ALA A 186 8.43 0.25 9.42
CA ALA A 186 7.84 -0.85 10.18
C ALA A 186 8.88 -1.88 10.63
N GLN A 187 9.91 -2.16 9.83
CA GLN A 187 11.03 -2.98 10.27
C GLN A 187 11.86 -2.30 11.36
N GLU A 188 12.08 -0.99 11.28
CA GLU A 188 12.72 -0.22 12.36
C GLU A 188 11.91 -0.35 13.66
N TYR A 189 10.59 -0.15 13.59
CA TYR A 189 9.69 -0.40 14.72
C TYR A 189 9.76 -1.85 15.24
N LEU A 190 9.89 -2.86 14.37
CA LEU A 190 9.91 -4.28 14.75
C LEU A 190 11.28 -4.81 15.21
N ARG A 191 12.36 -4.03 15.07
CA ARG A 191 13.73 -4.41 15.50
C ARG A 191 14.02 -4.18 16.99
N ASP A 192 13.12 -3.54 17.75
CA ASP A 192 13.13 -3.60 19.21
C ASP A 192 12.91 -5.07 19.66
N ASP A 193 13.88 -5.65 20.37
CA ASP A 193 13.94 -7.06 20.80
C ASP A 193 12.65 -7.57 21.44
N ARG A 194 11.84 -6.70 22.03
CA ARG A 194 10.55 -7.04 22.65
C ARG A 194 9.48 -7.49 21.65
N ARG A 195 9.72 -7.41 20.33
CA ARG A 195 8.68 -7.51 19.28
C ARG A 195 8.78 -8.76 18.39
N ASN A 196 9.76 -9.63 18.63
CA ASN A 196 9.83 -11.02 18.13
C ASN A 196 9.58 -11.18 16.60
N TRP A 197 10.15 -10.29 15.78
CA TRP A 197 10.04 -10.34 14.31
C TRP A 197 10.68 -11.62 13.74
N SER A 198 10.05 -12.20 12.71
CA SER A 198 10.51 -13.44 12.07
C SER A 198 11.66 -13.25 11.09
N GLY A 199 11.94 -12.01 10.65
CA GLY A 199 12.81 -11.75 9.51
C GLY A 199 12.14 -12.05 8.15
N ILE A 200 10.81 -12.15 8.11
CA ILE A 200 10.02 -12.34 6.89
C ILE A 200 9.20 -11.06 6.64
N THR A 201 9.22 -10.60 5.38
CA THR A 201 8.28 -9.59 4.88
C THR A 201 7.37 -10.21 3.80
N LEU A 202 6.10 -9.86 3.86
CA LEU A 202 5.05 -10.18 2.89
C LEU A 202 4.46 -8.87 2.38
N LEU A 203 3.93 -8.87 1.16
CA LEU A 203 3.34 -7.69 0.53
C LEU A 203 1.98 -8.05 -0.08
N MET A 204 0.99 -7.19 0.10
CA MET A 204 -0.30 -7.30 -0.57
C MET A 204 -0.92 -5.92 -0.81
N GLY A 205 -1.99 -5.88 -1.60
CA GLY A 205 -2.86 -4.71 -1.69
C GLY A 205 -4.01 -4.92 -2.66
N TYR A 206 -5.06 -4.10 -2.54
CA TYR A 206 -6.31 -4.29 -3.27
C TYR A 206 -6.74 -3.05 -4.09
N SER A 207 -7.28 -3.24 -5.29
CA SER A 207 -7.71 -2.17 -6.21
C SER A 207 -6.51 -1.28 -6.59
N GLN A 208 -6.52 0.03 -6.33
CA GLN A 208 -5.30 0.87 -6.35
C GLN A 208 -4.14 0.18 -5.60
N GLY A 209 -4.41 -0.38 -4.42
CA GLY A 209 -3.43 -1.10 -3.62
C GLY A 209 -2.83 -2.31 -4.34
N GLY A 210 -3.53 -2.92 -5.31
CA GLY A 210 -2.98 -3.98 -6.15
C GLY A 210 -1.92 -3.44 -7.10
N HIS A 211 -2.16 -2.29 -7.73
CA HIS A 211 -1.16 -1.58 -8.54
C HIS A 211 0.03 -1.15 -7.67
N ALA A 212 -0.22 -0.50 -6.53
CA ALA A 212 0.80 -0.10 -5.56
C ALA A 212 1.66 -1.27 -5.05
N ALA A 213 1.04 -2.42 -4.71
CA ALA A 213 1.74 -3.62 -4.27
C ALA A 213 2.60 -4.24 -5.37
N MET A 214 2.13 -4.24 -6.63
CA MET A 214 2.93 -4.74 -7.75
C MET A 214 4.10 -3.79 -8.08
N ALA A 215 3.88 -2.47 -8.05
CA ALA A 215 4.92 -1.47 -8.25
C ALA A 215 5.97 -1.51 -7.12
N ALA A 216 5.53 -1.70 -5.87
CA ALA A 216 6.41 -1.90 -4.73
C ALA A 216 7.19 -3.21 -4.83
N GLN A 217 6.60 -4.33 -5.28
CA GLN A 217 7.35 -5.56 -5.55
C GLN A 217 8.44 -5.32 -6.60
N ARG A 218 8.10 -4.65 -7.71
CA ARG A 218 9.05 -4.29 -8.78
C ARG A 218 10.26 -3.52 -8.24
N GLU A 219 10.04 -2.54 -7.37
CA GLU A 219 11.14 -1.75 -6.80
C GLU A 219 11.91 -2.48 -5.69
N ILE A 220 11.22 -3.24 -4.82
CA ILE A 220 11.87 -4.07 -3.79
C ILE A 220 12.82 -5.07 -4.45
N GLU A 221 12.34 -5.78 -5.48
CA GLU A 221 13.16 -6.71 -6.24
C GLU A 221 14.31 -6.03 -6.97
N ARG A 222 14.11 -4.81 -7.49
CA ARG A 222 15.16 -4.06 -8.21
C ARG A 222 16.26 -3.55 -7.28
N ARG A 223 15.94 -3.13 -6.05
CA ARG A 223 16.86 -2.30 -5.23
C ARG A 223 16.94 -2.59 -3.73
N TYR A 224 16.06 -3.41 -3.14
CA TYR A 224 15.93 -3.52 -1.67
C TYR A 224 15.90 -4.94 -1.11
N LEU A 225 16.19 -6.01 -1.88
CA LEU A 225 16.18 -7.40 -1.35
C LEU A 225 17.24 -7.68 -0.27
N ASP A 226 18.23 -6.79 -0.13
CA ASP A 226 19.23 -6.78 0.95
C ASP A 226 18.66 -6.25 2.28
N ARG A 227 17.71 -5.29 2.22
CA ARG A 227 17.06 -4.65 3.37
C ARG A 227 15.68 -5.23 3.69
N ILE A 228 14.97 -5.70 2.66
CA ILE A 228 13.58 -6.17 2.72
C ILE A 228 13.55 -7.66 2.31
N PRO A 229 13.46 -8.59 3.27
CA PRO A 229 13.38 -10.03 3.00
C PRO A 229 11.96 -10.40 2.56
N LEU A 230 11.58 -9.93 1.36
CA LEU A 230 10.27 -10.17 0.75
C LEU A 230 10.17 -11.63 0.31
N ALA A 231 9.22 -12.37 0.88
CA ALA A 231 9.07 -13.81 0.67
C ALA A 231 7.90 -14.20 -0.24
N ALA A 232 6.83 -13.39 -0.27
CA ALA A 232 5.73 -13.50 -1.21
C ALA A 232 5.02 -12.15 -1.39
N SER A 233 4.33 -12.01 -2.52
CA SER A 233 3.59 -10.81 -2.92
C SER A 233 2.20 -11.17 -3.43
N ALA A 234 1.19 -10.38 -3.11
CA ALA A 234 -0.19 -10.56 -3.55
C ALA A 234 -0.85 -9.25 -4.01
N PRO A 235 -0.60 -8.82 -5.26
CA PRO A 235 -1.41 -7.80 -5.94
C PRO A 235 -2.83 -8.33 -6.21
N MET A 236 -3.87 -7.59 -5.81
CA MET A 236 -5.25 -8.05 -5.91
C MET A 236 -6.17 -7.00 -6.55
N ALA A 237 -6.97 -7.42 -7.52
CA ALA A 237 -7.90 -6.58 -8.32
C ALA A 237 -7.28 -5.27 -8.84
N GLY A 238 -5.97 -5.24 -9.10
CA GLY A 238 -5.23 -4.05 -9.49
C GLY A 238 -5.17 -3.83 -11.01
N PRO A 239 -5.16 -2.57 -11.47
CA PRO A 239 -5.03 -2.24 -12.90
C PRO A 239 -3.56 -2.32 -13.36
N TYR A 240 -2.97 -3.52 -13.46
CA TYR A 240 -1.56 -3.72 -13.84
C TYR A 240 -1.26 -3.33 -15.30
N ALA A 241 -2.16 -3.71 -16.22
CA ALA A 241 -2.27 -3.16 -17.57
C ALA A 241 -3.14 -1.88 -17.55
N LEU A 242 -2.62 -0.83 -16.90
CA LEU A 242 -3.34 0.38 -16.55
C LEU A 242 -3.93 1.10 -17.77
N GLN A 243 -3.15 1.30 -18.84
CA GLN A 243 -3.66 1.94 -20.06
C GLN A 243 -4.86 1.15 -20.62
N GLN A 244 -4.71 -0.17 -20.70
CA GLN A 244 -5.72 -1.06 -21.28
C GLN A 244 -7.01 -1.09 -20.45
N THR A 245 -6.92 -1.05 -19.11
CA THR A 245 -8.11 -0.95 -18.25
C THR A 245 -8.87 0.36 -18.48
N PHE A 246 -8.19 1.49 -18.70
CA PHE A 246 -8.87 2.76 -18.99
C PHE A 246 -9.54 2.75 -20.38
N LEU A 247 -8.91 2.15 -21.39
CA LEU A 247 -9.50 1.95 -22.72
C LEU A 247 -10.74 1.03 -22.66
N GLN A 248 -10.67 -0.06 -21.90
CA GLN A 248 -11.80 -0.99 -21.70
C GLN A 248 -12.95 -0.35 -20.91
N ALA A 249 -12.64 0.48 -19.91
CA ALA A 249 -13.63 1.16 -19.06
C ALA A 249 -14.21 2.45 -19.68
N TRP A 250 -13.69 2.90 -20.82
CA TRP A 250 -13.89 4.28 -21.30
C TRP A 250 -15.34 4.69 -21.58
N ALA A 251 -16.19 3.72 -21.91
CA ALA A 251 -17.63 3.92 -22.13
C ALA A 251 -18.47 3.86 -20.82
N GLY A 252 -17.83 3.89 -19.65
CA GLY A 252 -18.50 3.71 -18.34
C GLY A 252 -18.95 2.26 -18.10
N ARG A 253 -18.33 1.28 -18.77
CA ARG A 253 -18.71 -0.14 -18.72
C ARG A 253 -17.49 -1.04 -18.58
N THR A 254 -17.64 -2.20 -17.96
CA THR A 254 -16.58 -3.21 -17.80
C THR A 254 -17.23 -4.59 -17.78
N ASN A 255 -16.67 -5.57 -18.51
CA ASN A 255 -17.29 -6.88 -18.73
C ASN A 255 -18.77 -6.81 -19.18
N GLY A 256 -19.12 -5.81 -20.01
CA GLY A 256 -20.48 -5.55 -20.47
C GLY A 256 -21.43 -4.92 -19.43
N GLN A 257 -21.01 -4.83 -18.16
CA GLN A 257 -21.79 -4.26 -17.04
C GLN A 257 -21.46 -2.77 -16.81
N PRO A 258 -22.33 -1.98 -16.15
CA PRO A 258 -22.03 -0.59 -15.79
C PRO A 258 -20.92 -0.48 -14.74
N ASN A 259 -19.87 0.30 -15.04
CA ASN A 259 -18.79 0.59 -14.11
C ASN A 259 -19.13 1.85 -13.29
N VAL A 260 -19.84 1.65 -12.17
CA VAL A 260 -20.42 2.73 -11.33
C VAL A 260 -19.39 3.60 -10.58
N LEU A 261 -18.09 3.39 -10.82
CA LEU A 261 -17.00 4.21 -10.30
C LEU A 261 -16.14 4.85 -11.40
N ALA A 262 -16.33 4.50 -12.68
CA ALA A 262 -15.56 5.05 -13.80
C ALA A 262 -15.54 6.59 -13.85
N PRO A 263 -16.64 7.33 -13.60
CA PRO A 263 -16.61 8.80 -13.54
C PRO A 263 -15.61 9.33 -12.49
N GLN A 264 -15.67 8.78 -11.27
CA GLN A 264 -14.85 9.23 -10.14
C GLN A 264 -13.38 8.78 -10.25
N LEU A 265 -13.15 7.57 -10.79
CA LEU A 265 -11.80 7.02 -10.97
C LEU A 265 -11.07 7.70 -12.13
N LEU A 266 -11.76 8.02 -13.23
CA LEU A 266 -11.17 8.83 -14.30
C LEU A 266 -10.82 10.23 -13.79
N ALA A 267 -11.74 10.89 -13.09
CA ALA A 267 -11.51 12.23 -12.57
C ALA A 267 -10.30 12.31 -11.63
N TYR A 268 -10.17 11.36 -10.69
CA TYR A 268 -9.02 11.31 -9.79
C TYR A 268 -7.71 11.11 -10.56
N THR A 269 -7.71 10.22 -11.55
CA THR A 269 -6.49 9.91 -12.33
C THR A 269 -6.05 11.09 -13.19
N VAL A 270 -6.99 11.79 -13.83
CA VAL A 270 -6.71 12.99 -14.63
C VAL A 270 -6.13 14.12 -13.77
N VAL A 271 -6.78 14.47 -12.65
CA VAL A 271 -6.29 15.54 -11.74
C VAL A 271 -4.94 15.16 -11.12
N SER A 272 -4.77 13.89 -10.71
CA SER A 272 -3.51 13.35 -10.22
C SER A 272 -2.39 13.49 -11.25
N TYR A 273 -2.63 13.04 -12.48
CA TYR A 273 -1.61 13.03 -13.52
C TYR A 273 -1.26 14.45 -14.00
N GLU A 274 -2.18 15.41 -13.94
CA GLU A 274 -1.84 16.82 -14.13
C GLU A 274 -0.88 17.30 -13.03
N HIS A 275 -1.18 17.05 -11.76
CA HIS A 275 -0.28 17.41 -10.65
C HIS A 275 1.09 16.69 -10.69
N VAL A 276 1.18 15.49 -11.28
CA VAL A 276 2.43 14.72 -11.44
C VAL A 276 3.24 15.18 -12.65
N TYR A 277 2.60 15.38 -13.81
CA TYR A 277 3.28 15.55 -15.11
C TYR A 277 3.17 16.94 -15.73
N GLY A 278 2.14 17.73 -15.41
CA GLY A 278 1.95 19.08 -15.96
C GLY A 278 1.60 19.13 -17.45
N ASP A 279 1.00 18.06 -18.01
CA ASP A 279 0.77 17.92 -19.46
C ASP A 279 -0.53 17.19 -19.86
N ILE A 280 -1.51 17.11 -18.95
CA ILE A 280 -2.83 16.51 -19.24
C ILE A 280 -3.81 17.57 -19.74
N TYR A 281 -3.80 18.79 -19.18
CA TYR A 281 -4.64 19.91 -19.62
C TYR A 281 -4.05 21.29 -19.31
N HIS A 282 -4.53 22.33 -20.01
CA HIS A 282 -4.27 23.73 -19.64
C HIS A 282 -5.31 24.22 -18.63
N THR A 283 -6.55 23.76 -18.77
CA THR A 283 -7.62 23.97 -17.78
C THR A 283 -8.46 22.69 -17.59
N PRO A 284 -9.09 22.47 -16.42
CA PRO A 284 -10.01 21.33 -16.25
C PRO A 284 -11.17 21.31 -17.26
N ALA A 285 -11.50 22.45 -17.89
CA ALA A 285 -12.54 22.54 -18.91
C ALA A 285 -12.13 21.91 -20.26
N ASP A 286 -10.84 21.64 -20.48
CA ASP A 286 -10.33 20.94 -21.66
C ASP A 286 -10.75 19.45 -21.65
N VAL A 287 -10.88 18.88 -20.44
CA VAL A 287 -11.22 17.47 -20.21
C VAL A 287 -12.66 17.28 -19.74
N PHE A 288 -13.13 18.13 -18.82
CA PHE A 288 -14.43 17.99 -18.16
C PHE A 288 -15.43 19.05 -18.63
N ARG A 289 -16.71 18.67 -18.63
CA ARG A 289 -17.82 19.60 -18.86
C ARG A 289 -18.13 20.42 -17.60
N MET A 290 -18.76 21.57 -17.77
CA MET A 290 -19.38 22.30 -16.67
C MET A 290 -20.62 21.53 -16.17
N PRO A 291 -20.92 21.54 -14.85
CA PRO A 291 -20.23 22.27 -13.78
C PRO A 291 -18.99 21.56 -13.21
N TYR A 292 -18.70 20.32 -13.62
CA TYR A 292 -17.64 19.49 -13.02
C TYR A 292 -16.27 20.16 -13.08
N ALA A 293 -15.89 20.70 -14.24
CA ALA A 293 -14.60 21.39 -14.46
C ALA A 293 -14.28 22.47 -13.40
N GLN A 294 -15.29 23.20 -12.91
CA GLN A 294 -15.12 24.28 -11.93
C GLN A 294 -14.68 23.78 -10.54
N GLN A 295 -14.89 22.51 -10.23
CA GLN A 295 -14.70 21.97 -8.88
C GLN A 295 -13.85 20.69 -8.81
N ILE A 296 -13.57 20.03 -9.93
CA ILE A 296 -13.03 18.66 -9.96
C ILE A 296 -11.73 18.51 -9.17
N GLU A 297 -10.81 19.46 -9.28
CA GLU A 297 -9.52 19.46 -8.58
C GLU A 297 -9.68 19.52 -7.05
N SER A 298 -10.66 20.29 -6.56
CA SER A 298 -10.95 20.45 -5.13
C SER A 298 -11.44 19.16 -4.45
N TRP A 299 -11.75 18.12 -5.22
CA TRP A 299 -12.26 16.84 -4.73
C TRP A 299 -11.15 15.79 -4.56
N TYR A 300 -9.94 16.01 -5.09
CA TYR A 300 -8.93 14.96 -5.29
C TYR A 300 -7.49 15.35 -4.88
N PRO A 301 -7.03 15.01 -3.65
CA PRO A 301 -7.82 14.54 -2.51
C PRO A 301 -8.38 15.70 -1.68
N GLY A 302 -9.71 15.71 -1.54
CA GLY A 302 -10.49 16.73 -0.85
C GLY A 302 -11.11 16.24 0.47
N ALA A 303 -12.30 16.75 0.80
CA ALA A 303 -13.00 16.46 2.07
C ALA A 303 -13.91 15.22 2.04
N SER A 304 -14.13 14.60 0.88
CA SER A 304 -15.13 13.55 0.65
C SER A 304 -14.50 12.23 0.20
N THR A 305 -15.01 11.10 0.68
CA THR A 305 -14.62 9.76 0.23
C THR A 305 -15.19 9.47 -1.17
N LEU A 306 -14.69 8.45 -1.87
CA LEU A 306 -15.09 8.14 -3.25
C LEU A 306 -16.61 7.88 -3.37
N GLY A 307 -17.20 7.22 -2.37
CA GLY A 307 -18.65 7.06 -2.24
C GLY A 307 -19.38 8.37 -1.92
N GLY A 308 -18.82 9.21 -1.04
CA GLY A 308 -19.35 10.54 -0.73
C GLY A 308 -19.25 11.56 -1.87
N LEU A 309 -18.43 11.29 -2.89
CA LEU A 309 -18.38 12.06 -4.14
C LEU A 309 -19.44 11.60 -5.15
N ARG A 310 -20.06 10.43 -5.01
CA ARG A 310 -20.96 9.86 -6.04
C ARG A 310 -22.12 10.78 -6.43
N SER A 311 -22.67 11.54 -5.49
CA SER A 311 -23.74 12.51 -5.74
C SER A 311 -23.29 13.79 -6.49
N LYS A 312 -21.98 13.98 -6.70
CA LYS A 312 -21.42 15.09 -7.49
C LYS A 312 -21.14 14.74 -8.95
N PHE A 313 -21.38 13.50 -9.37
CA PHE A 313 -21.14 12.98 -10.72
C PHE A 313 -22.47 12.67 -11.44
N PRO A 314 -22.46 12.41 -12.76
CA PRO A 314 -23.65 11.98 -13.49
C PRO A 314 -24.30 10.75 -12.83
N ALA A 315 -25.58 10.87 -12.44
CA ALA A 315 -26.27 9.84 -11.66
C ALA A 315 -26.57 8.56 -12.47
N ASP A 316 -26.62 8.69 -13.79
CA ASP A 316 -26.69 7.62 -14.79
C ASP A 316 -25.33 6.93 -15.05
N GLY A 317 -24.22 7.50 -14.54
CA GLY A 317 -22.86 7.06 -14.83
C GLY A 317 -22.37 7.41 -16.24
N ASN A 318 -23.08 8.28 -16.97
CA ASN A 318 -22.74 8.58 -18.35
C ASN A 318 -21.46 9.43 -18.45
N MET A 319 -20.41 8.82 -19.01
CA MET A 319 -19.10 9.43 -19.18
C MET A 319 -19.11 10.63 -20.13
N ASP A 320 -20.08 10.74 -21.03
CA ASP A 320 -20.19 11.88 -21.95
C ASP A 320 -20.90 13.06 -21.30
N THR A 321 -21.69 12.85 -20.24
CA THR A 321 -22.15 13.95 -19.39
C THR A 321 -20.97 14.60 -18.64
N LEU A 322 -19.96 13.81 -18.28
CA LEU A 322 -18.76 14.27 -17.56
C LEU A 322 -17.70 14.95 -18.44
N ARG A 323 -17.43 14.42 -19.64
CA ARG A 323 -16.22 14.74 -20.44
C ARG A 323 -16.50 15.64 -21.65
N GLN A 324 -15.47 16.32 -22.13
CA GLN A 324 -15.49 16.97 -23.44
C GLN A 324 -15.42 15.94 -24.59
N PRO A 325 -16.23 16.07 -25.66
CA PRO A 325 -16.22 15.12 -26.78
C PRO A 325 -14.87 14.99 -27.49
N ALA A 326 -14.15 16.10 -27.66
CA ALA A 326 -12.83 16.10 -28.32
C ALA A 326 -11.81 15.26 -27.55
N PHE A 327 -11.74 15.44 -26.22
CA PHE A 327 -10.89 14.64 -25.34
C PHE A 327 -11.34 13.17 -25.26
N ALA A 328 -12.66 12.93 -25.24
CA ALA A 328 -13.22 11.58 -25.23
C ALA A 328 -12.83 10.77 -26.48
N ALA A 329 -12.88 11.40 -27.66
CA ALA A 329 -12.47 10.79 -28.93
C ALA A 329 -10.94 10.62 -29.03
N ASP A 330 -10.15 11.68 -28.76
CA ASP A 330 -8.69 11.63 -28.86
C ASP A 330 -8.10 10.51 -27.99
N PHE A 331 -8.60 10.30 -26.77
CA PHE A 331 -8.14 9.17 -25.94
C PHE A 331 -8.36 7.79 -26.60
N GLN A 332 -9.49 7.59 -27.27
CA GLN A 332 -9.82 6.31 -27.93
C GLN A 332 -9.02 6.10 -29.21
N ASP A 333 -9.00 7.12 -30.06
CA ASP A 333 -8.60 6.98 -31.46
C ASP A 333 -7.13 7.33 -31.70
N ASN A 334 -6.51 8.10 -30.79
CA ASN A 334 -5.11 8.52 -30.87
C ASN A 334 -4.24 7.82 -29.79
N PRO A 335 -3.41 6.83 -30.14
CA PRO A 335 -2.40 6.25 -29.24
C PRO A 335 -1.38 7.28 -28.72
N GLY A 336 -1.24 8.42 -29.39
CA GLY A 336 -0.43 9.56 -28.99
C GLY A 336 -1.10 10.54 -28.01
N ASN A 337 -2.35 10.31 -27.59
CA ASN A 337 -2.99 11.09 -26.53
C ASN A 337 -2.12 11.11 -25.25
N THR A 338 -1.97 12.26 -24.60
CA THR A 338 -1.03 12.38 -23.48
C THR A 338 -1.45 11.58 -22.26
N LEU A 339 -2.72 11.61 -21.82
CA LEU A 339 -3.20 10.75 -20.73
C LEU A 339 -2.93 9.27 -21.03
N ARG A 340 -3.21 8.82 -22.26
CA ARG A 340 -2.98 7.45 -22.71
C ARG A 340 -1.50 7.04 -22.64
N ARG A 341 -0.58 7.95 -22.97
CA ARG A 341 0.88 7.74 -22.77
C ARG A 341 1.28 7.73 -21.30
N ARG A 342 0.73 8.64 -20.47
CA ARG A 342 1.01 8.70 -19.03
C ARG A 342 0.49 7.48 -18.27
N LEU A 343 -0.64 6.89 -18.69
CA LEU A 343 -1.13 5.61 -18.15
C LEU A 343 -0.17 4.46 -18.51
N ALA A 344 0.28 4.36 -19.76
CA ALA A 344 1.24 3.33 -20.17
C ALA A 344 2.61 3.47 -19.51
N ALA A 345 3.05 4.69 -19.17
CA ALA A 345 4.25 4.91 -18.38
C ALA A 345 4.17 4.31 -16.96
N ASN A 346 2.95 4.05 -16.47
CA ASN A 346 2.68 3.40 -15.19
C ASN A 346 2.29 1.91 -15.32
N ASP A 347 2.19 1.35 -16.54
CA ASP A 347 1.93 -0.07 -16.73
C ASP A 347 2.98 -0.94 -16.01
N LEU A 348 2.49 -2.00 -15.35
CA LEU A 348 3.30 -2.88 -14.51
C LEU A 348 3.62 -4.22 -15.18
N LEU A 349 3.51 -4.31 -16.50
CA LEU A 349 3.76 -5.54 -17.27
C LEU A 349 5.22 -5.75 -17.68
N ASN A 350 6.00 -4.69 -17.89
CA ASN A 350 7.33 -4.75 -18.50
C ASN A 350 8.46 -5.10 -17.48
N TRP A 351 8.33 -6.24 -16.81
CA TRP A 351 9.34 -6.84 -15.93
C TRP A 351 9.00 -8.32 -15.66
N THR A 352 9.81 -8.98 -14.83
CA THR A 352 9.62 -10.38 -14.42
C THR A 352 9.74 -10.50 -12.90
N PRO A 353 8.65 -10.81 -12.18
CA PRO A 353 8.70 -11.15 -10.76
C PRO A 353 9.61 -12.36 -10.50
N ARG A 354 10.43 -12.30 -9.45
CA ARG A 354 11.29 -13.41 -8.99
C ARG A 354 10.89 -13.92 -7.61
N ILE A 355 10.23 -13.09 -6.81
CA ILE A 355 9.54 -13.50 -5.58
C ILE A 355 8.16 -14.09 -5.96
N PRO A 356 7.68 -15.16 -5.29
CA PRO A 356 6.34 -15.72 -5.52
C PRO A 356 5.22 -14.67 -5.51
N THR A 357 4.47 -14.58 -6.60
CA THR A 357 3.40 -13.60 -6.80
C THR A 357 2.05 -14.29 -7.00
N ALA A 358 1.05 -13.93 -6.19
CA ALA A 358 -0.32 -14.40 -6.33
C ALA A 358 -1.25 -13.26 -6.75
N LEU A 359 -1.66 -13.26 -8.02
CA LEU A 359 -2.66 -12.33 -8.53
C LEU A 359 -4.05 -12.82 -8.14
N CYS A 360 -4.82 -12.03 -7.38
CA CYS A 360 -6.21 -12.38 -7.04
C CYS A 360 -7.21 -11.39 -7.62
N GLY A 361 -8.43 -11.85 -7.90
CA GLY A 361 -9.57 -11.02 -8.30
C GLY A 361 -10.82 -11.86 -8.52
N SER A 362 -11.84 -11.29 -9.14
CA SER A 362 -13.08 -11.99 -9.49
C SER A 362 -13.34 -11.85 -10.99
N SER A 363 -13.54 -12.94 -11.73
CA SER A 363 -13.88 -12.89 -13.17
C SER A 363 -15.16 -12.13 -13.51
N LYS A 364 -16.04 -11.89 -12.54
CA LYS A 364 -17.27 -11.07 -12.66
C LYS A 364 -17.08 -9.60 -12.23
N ASP A 365 -15.86 -9.15 -11.97
CA ASP A 365 -15.55 -7.75 -11.59
C ASP A 365 -15.91 -6.76 -12.72
N ALA A 366 -16.69 -5.72 -12.38
CA ALA A 366 -17.13 -4.66 -13.27
C ALA A 366 -16.56 -3.27 -12.92
N ILE A 367 -15.53 -3.19 -12.09
CA ILE A 367 -14.76 -1.97 -11.77
C ILE A 367 -13.34 -2.07 -12.34
N VAL A 368 -12.65 -3.18 -12.09
CA VAL A 368 -11.32 -3.50 -12.64
C VAL A 368 -11.38 -4.89 -13.26
N ASP A 369 -11.39 -4.94 -14.60
CA ASP A 369 -11.55 -6.20 -15.35
C ASP A 369 -10.47 -7.23 -14.97
N TYR A 370 -10.91 -8.43 -14.59
CA TYR A 370 -10.03 -9.58 -14.37
C TYR A 370 -9.24 -10.01 -15.63
N ALA A 371 -9.59 -9.52 -16.82
CA ALA A 371 -8.72 -9.54 -18.00
C ALA A 371 -7.34 -8.93 -17.71
N ASN A 372 -7.25 -7.91 -16.84
CA ASN A 372 -5.99 -7.31 -16.42
C ASN A 372 -5.13 -8.30 -15.63
N SER A 373 -5.69 -8.94 -14.59
CA SER A 373 -5.01 -10.02 -13.84
C SER A 373 -4.60 -11.19 -14.74
N ARG A 374 -5.43 -11.56 -15.72
CA ARG A 374 -5.12 -12.61 -16.71
C ARG A 374 -3.98 -12.20 -17.65
N ALA A 375 -3.93 -10.95 -18.10
CA ALA A 375 -2.86 -10.43 -18.95
C ALA A 375 -1.51 -10.37 -18.20
N ALA A 376 -1.51 -9.83 -16.97
CA ALA A 376 -0.32 -9.82 -16.12
C ALA A 376 0.18 -11.24 -15.79
N TYR A 377 -0.74 -12.16 -15.45
CA TYR A 377 -0.40 -13.57 -15.27
C TYR A 377 0.26 -14.16 -16.53
N ALA A 378 -0.33 -13.95 -17.72
CA ALA A 378 0.18 -14.51 -18.96
C ALA A 378 1.60 -14.01 -19.29
N VAL A 379 1.84 -12.69 -19.22
CA VAL A 379 3.16 -12.08 -19.48
C VAL A 379 4.20 -12.60 -18.49
N PHE A 380 3.93 -12.53 -17.19
CA PHE A 380 4.86 -13.01 -16.18
C PHE A 380 5.11 -14.52 -16.28
N LYS A 381 4.10 -15.31 -16.63
CA LYS A 381 4.24 -16.76 -16.80
C LYS A 381 5.06 -17.12 -18.04
N GLN A 382 4.90 -16.38 -19.14
CA GLN A 382 5.73 -16.49 -20.34
C GLN A 382 7.20 -16.13 -20.04
N HIS A 383 7.45 -15.17 -19.16
CA HIS A 383 8.79 -14.82 -18.67
C HIS A 383 9.34 -15.78 -17.58
N GLY A 384 8.63 -16.86 -17.24
CA GLY A 384 9.08 -17.87 -16.29
C GLY A 384 8.93 -17.50 -14.80
N ALA A 385 8.18 -16.44 -14.48
CA ALA A 385 7.99 -15.99 -13.10
C ALA A 385 7.26 -17.06 -12.23
N PRO A 386 7.52 -17.09 -10.91
CA PRO A 386 6.76 -17.88 -9.94
C PRO A 386 5.39 -17.23 -9.64
N VAL A 387 4.58 -17.07 -10.68
CA VAL A 387 3.26 -16.42 -10.62
C VAL A 387 2.13 -17.45 -10.59
N GLN A 388 1.11 -17.18 -9.78
CA GLN A 388 -0.19 -17.86 -9.76
C GLN A 388 -1.34 -16.85 -9.89
N LEU A 389 -2.50 -17.34 -10.32
CA LEU A 389 -3.72 -16.55 -10.53
C LEU A 389 -4.87 -17.19 -9.73
N LEU A 390 -5.65 -16.37 -9.02
CA LEU A 390 -6.69 -16.77 -8.07
C LEU A 390 -8.00 -16.05 -8.40
N ASP A 391 -9.03 -16.82 -8.73
CA ASP A 391 -10.40 -16.32 -8.92
C ASP A 391 -11.26 -16.62 -7.68
N VAL A 392 -12.03 -15.64 -7.22
CA VAL A 392 -13.00 -15.75 -6.13
C VAL A 392 -14.45 -15.54 -6.57
N ALA A 393 -14.72 -15.46 -7.89
CA ALA A 393 -16.07 -15.20 -8.43
C ALA A 393 -17.15 -16.25 -8.08
N ASP A 394 -16.73 -17.44 -7.65
CA ASP A 394 -17.60 -18.55 -7.21
C ASP A 394 -17.88 -18.52 -5.70
N GLU A 395 -17.14 -17.72 -4.92
CA GLU A 395 -17.38 -17.48 -3.49
C GLU A 395 -18.33 -16.28 -3.26
N VAL A 396 -18.78 -15.63 -4.33
CA VAL A 396 -19.69 -14.47 -4.29
C VAL A 396 -21.13 -14.91 -4.62
N PRO A 397 -22.17 -14.42 -3.91
CA PRO A 397 -23.57 -14.75 -4.21
C PRO A 397 -23.93 -14.48 -5.68
N GLY A 398 -24.69 -15.40 -6.30
CA GLY A 398 -24.93 -15.41 -7.74
C GLY A 398 -25.72 -14.21 -8.27
N GLU A 399 -26.50 -13.58 -7.40
CA GLU A 399 -27.29 -12.38 -7.63
C GLU A 399 -26.53 -11.06 -7.42
N ALA A 400 -25.27 -11.12 -6.96
CA ALA A 400 -24.47 -9.92 -6.70
C ALA A 400 -24.12 -9.19 -8.01
N PRO A 401 -24.28 -7.84 -8.07
CA PRO A 401 -23.87 -7.08 -9.25
C PRO A 401 -22.34 -7.07 -9.38
N GLY A 402 -21.83 -6.97 -10.62
CA GLY A 402 -20.37 -6.98 -10.90
C GLY A 402 -19.56 -5.89 -10.18
N ALA A 403 -20.21 -4.80 -9.74
CA ALA A 403 -19.59 -3.80 -8.86
C ALA A 403 -19.32 -4.34 -7.44
N ALA A 404 -20.23 -5.15 -6.87
CA ALA A 404 -20.08 -5.74 -5.55
C ALA A 404 -18.98 -6.82 -5.51
N HIS A 405 -18.74 -7.51 -6.63
CA HIS A 405 -17.56 -8.36 -6.80
C HIS A 405 -16.26 -7.58 -6.53
N HIS A 406 -16.17 -6.30 -6.93
CA HIS A 406 -15.03 -5.45 -6.59
C HIS A 406 -15.11 -4.86 -5.16
N THR A 407 -16.24 -4.25 -4.79
CA THR A 407 -16.31 -3.37 -3.62
C THR A 407 -16.63 -4.09 -2.30
N THR A 408 -17.41 -5.16 -2.37
CA THR A 408 -18.04 -5.76 -1.19
C THR A 408 -17.40 -7.10 -0.83
N TYR A 409 -17.18 -7.95 -1.84
CA TYR A 409 -16.74 -9.33 -1.62
C TYR A 409 -15.26 -9.56 -2.00
N GLY A 410 -14.78 -8.96 -3.09
CA GLY A 410 -13.46 -9.28 -3.66
C GLY A 410 -12.29 -9.06 -2.70
N ALA A 411 -12.29 -7.97 -1.92
CA ALA A 411 -11.20 -7.72 -0.96
C ALA A 411 -11.17 -8.75 0.19
N PRO A 412 -12.25 -8.95 1.00
CA PRO A 412 -12.26 -9.99 2.03
C PRO A 412 -11.97 -11.41 1.51
N LEU A 413 -12.54 -11.78 0.34
CA LEU A 413 -12.32 -13.10 -0.25
C LEU A 413 -10.88 -13.29 -0.73
N CYS A 414 -10.31 -12.31 -1.44
CA CYS A 414 -8.90 -12.40 -1.85
C CYS A 414 -7.95 -12.39 -0.65
N TYR A 415 -8.25 -11.64 0.42
CA TYR A 415 -7.47 -11.69 1.67
C TYR A 415 -7.52 -13.09 2.29
N ALA A 416 -8.70 -13.69 2.40
CA ALA A 416 -8.88 -15.07 2.89
C ALA A 416 -8.08 -16.08 2.04
N ARG A 417 -8.26 -16.00 0.72
CA ARG A 417 -7.67 -16.92 -0.26
C ARG A 417 -6.15 -16.83 -0.28
N VAL A 418 -5.59 -15.62 -0.31
CA VAL A 418 -4.13 -15.38 -0.27
C VAL A 418 -3.53 -15.81 1.07
N LYS A 419 -4.19 -15.51 2.20
CA LYS A 419 -3.72 -15.95 3.52
C LYS A 419 -3.59 -17.47 3.58
N ALA A 420 -4.65 -18.18 3.22
CA ALA A 420 -4.71 -19.64 3.32
C ALA A 420 -3.84 -20.38 2.29
N GLN A 421 -3.73 -19.87 1.05
CA GLN A 421 -3.05 -20.58 -0.04
C GLN A 421 -1.62 -20.10 -0.32
N VAL A 422 -1.20 -18.94 0.21
CA VAL A 422 0.11 -18.33 -0.10
C VAL A 422 0.90 -17.99 1.16
N PHE A 423 0.32 -17.22 2.07
CA PHE A 423 1.09 -16.66 3.20
C PHE A 423 1.26 -17.66 4.35
N ASP A 424 0.18 -18.24 4.88
CA ASP A 424 0.29 -19.22 5.97
C ASP A 424 1.19 -20.42 5.57
N PRO A 425 1.05 -21.07 4.40
CA PRO A 425 1.91 -22.19 4.00
C PRO A 425 3.40 -21.86 3.92
N LEU A 426 3.74 -20.62 3.54
CA LEU A 426 5.13 -20.13 3.47
C LEU A 426 5.73 -19.96 4.86
N LEU A 427 5.01 -19.33 5.77
CA LEU A 427 5.44 -19.14 7.17
C LEU A 427 5.64 -20.49 7.85
N ASP A 428 4.74 -21.42 7.59
CA ASP A 428 4.74 -22.79 8.10
C ASP A 428 5.94 -23.61 7.56
N ALA A 429 6.30 -23.43 6.28
CA ALA A 429 7.51 -23.99 5.69
C ALA A 429 8.80 -23.38 6.30
N ALA A 430 8.83 -22.08 6.55
CA ALA A 430 9.94 -21.40 7.20
C ALA A 430 10.13 -21.89 8.66
N ALA A 431 9.04 -22.01 9.42
CA ALA A 431 9.04 -22.56 10.78
C ALA A 431 9.59 -23.99 10.82
N ARG A 432 9.13 -24.88 9.92
CA ARG A 432 9.68 -26.24 9.76
C ARG A 432 11.19 -26.25 9.46
N ARG A 433 11.68 -25.32 8.65
CA ARG A 433 13.11 -25.20 8.30
C ARG A 433 13.97 -24.78 9.50
N ILE A 434 13.48 -23.85 10.32
CA ILE A 434 14.14 -23.42 11.57
C ILE A 434 14.14 -24.55 12.61
N ALA A 435 13.01 -25.24 12.78
CA ALA A 435 12.88 -26.36 13.71
C ALA A 435 13.82 -27.53 13.38
N ARG A 436 14.04 -27.83 12.08
CA ARG A 436 15.02 -28.84 11.65
C ARG A 436 16.46 -28.42 11.98
N ARG A 437 16.85 -27.16 11.73
CA ARG A 437 18.21 -26.68 12.08
C ARG A 437 18.51 -26.80 13.58
N LYS A 438 17.53 -26.57 14.45
CA LYS A 438 17.62 -26.74 15.91
C LYS A 438 17.62 -28.21 16.40
N ARG A 439 17.65 -29.21 15.50
CA ARG A 439 17.80 -30.65 15.82
C ARG A 439 19.09 -31.28 15.27
N HIS A 440 19.93 -30.47 14.63
CA HIS A 440 21.24 -30.86 14.09
C HIS A 440 22.37 -29.98 14.66
N LEU A 441 22.06 -29.30 15.77
CA LEU A 441 22.90 -28.51 16.67
C LEU A 441 22.51 -28.95 18.10
#